data_AF-A0A7W6L5I1-F1
#
_entry.id   AF-A0A7W6L5I1-F1
#
_cell.length_a   1.000
_cell.length_b   1.000
_cell.length_c   1.000
_cell.angle_alpha   90.00
_cell.angle_beta   90.00
_cell.angle_gamma   90.00
#
_symmetry.space_group_name_H-M   'P 1'
#
loop_
_entity.id
_entity.type
_entity.pdbx_description
1 polymer ?
#
loop_
_entity_poly.entity_id
_entity_poly.type
_entity_poly.pdbx_seq_one_letter_code
_entity_poly.pdbx_strand_id
1 'polypeptide(L)'
;MTQMEDSPMLANQKPEKGQFYVLRPDIRGGGPGHNVEIENIDVLLTPPSRILRPAEGGIPPLRETPRLVHGAGKNKPPRDLEGGFSGYWLVSERLKEVLESVDPGAFEFAICDYVLPDGSPGPTHYLCDVVRQLAALDKPRSKYKVTLAHDHETGKDVEMLSVTGGAELAFLPEVVGSAHIFRMSERPSIVVCDAFLKNETRKAGIGVKPSSDGLLFTDAATY
;
A
#
# COMPACT_ATOMS: atom_id res chain seq x y z
N MET A 1 -12.46 -6.90 53.78
CA MET A 1 -11.27 -7.48 53.11
C MET A 1 -11.79 -8.08 51.83
N THR A 2 -11.87 -7.27 50.78
CA THR A 2 -12.40 -7.69 49.48
C THR A 2 -11.32 -7.34 48.48
N GLN A 3 -10.63 -8.38 47.99
CA GLN A 3 -9.61 -8.25 46.98
C GLN A 3 -10.27 -7.73 45.70
N MET A 4 -9.81 -6.56 45.24
CA MET A 4 -9.94 -6.19 43.84
C MET A 4 -8.92 -7.05 43.10
N GLU A 5 -9.40 -7.99 42.29
CA GLU A 5 -8.58 -8.66 41.30
C GLU A 5 -8.19 -7.62 40.25
N ASP A 6 -7.00 -7.04 40.41
CA ASP A 6 -6.25 -6.50 39.29
C ASP A 6 -6.22 -7.57 38.19
N SER A 7 -6.69 -7.23 36.99
CA SER A 7 -6.43 -8.01 35.79
C SER A 7 -5.31 -7.36 34.96
N PRO A 8 -4.02 -7.65 35.22
CA PRO A 8 -2.93 -7.21 34.36
C PRO A 8 -2.48 -8.37 33.48
N MET A 9 -3.17 -8.66 32.38
CA MET A 9 -2.69 -9.70 31.44
C MET A 9 -2.83 -9.40 29.94
N LEU A 10 -3.46 -8.31 29.50
CA LEU A 10 -3.55 -7.98 28.07
C LEU A 10 -2.41 -7.08 27.56
N ALA A 11 -1.75 -6.33 28.44
CA ALA A 11 -0.74 -5.33 28.05
C ALA A 11 0.66 -5.87 27.70
N ASN A 12 0.88 -7.19 27.76
CA ASN A 12 2.24 -7.78 27.65
C ASN A 12 2.39 -8.83 26.54
N GLN A 13 1.39 -9.03 25.68
CA GLN A 13 1.51 -9.94 24.55
C GLN A 13 2.13 -9.22 23.36
N LYS A 14 3.31 -9.69 22.93
CA LYS A 14 3.97 -9.22 21.71
C LYS A 14 3.06 -9.41 20.48
N PRO A 15 3.29 -8.65 19.39
CA PRO A 15 2.62 -8.90 18.13
C PRO A 15 2.83 -10.33 17.64
N GLU A 16 1.79 -10.92 17.06
CA GLU A 16 1.82 -12.30 16.59
C GLU A 16 2.46 -12.38 15.20
N LYS A 17 3.55 -13.16 15.10
CA LYS A 17 4.25 -13.37 13.83
C LYS A 17 3.34 -14.06 12.81
N GLY A 18 3.41 -13.56 11.59
CA GLY A 18 2.72 -14.13 10.44
C GLY A 18 1.22 -13.85 10.38
N GLN A 19 0.66 -13.09 11.32
CA GLN A 19 -0.74 -12.69 11.30
C GLN A 19 -0.98 -11.56 10.28
N PHE A 20 -0.16 -10.51 10.36
CA PHE A 20 -0.23 -9.33 9.50
C PHE A 20 1.11 -9.02 8.85
N TYR A 21 1.03 -8.35 7.71
CA TYR A 21 2.16 -7.96 6.88
C TYR A 21 1.99 -6.52 6.43
N VAL A 22 3.07 -5.74 6.47
CA VAL A 22 3.14 -4.48 5.73
C VAL A 22 3.42 -4.83 4.27
N LEU A 23 2.47 -4.48 3.40
CA LEU A 23 2.58 -4.65 1.95
C LEU A 23 3.07 -3.35 1.31
N ARG A 24 4.15 -3.43 0.55
CA ARG A 24 4.68 -2.29 -0.22
C ARG A 24 5.28 -2.72 -1.55
N PRO A 25 5.42 -1.79 -2.50
CA PRO A 25 6.25 -1.99 -3.68
C PRO A 25 7.68 -2.40 -3.29
N ASP A 26 8.21 -3.44 -3.92
CA ASP A 26 9.57 -3.90 -3.72
C ASP A 26 10.55 -3.02 -4.49
N ILE A 27 11.25 -2.14 -3.75
CA ILE A 27 12.24 -1.21 -4.29
C ILE A 27 13.69 -1.72 -4.21
N ARG A 28 13.91 -2.95 -3.71
CA ARG A 28 15.27 -3.49 -3.45
C ARG A 28 16.04 -3.87 -4.72
N GLY A 29 15.35 -3.93 -5.86
CA GLY A 29 15.90 -4.45 -7.12
C GLY A 29 17.03 -3.61 -7.75
N GLY A 30 17.35 -2.42 -7.21
CA GLY A 30 18.47 -1.60 -7.68
C GLY A 30 18.39 -1.28 -9.18
N GLY A 31 17.62 -0.26 -9.54
CA GLY A 31 17.46 0.20 -10.93
C GLY A 31 16.81 1.58 -10.97
N PRO A 32 16.63 2.20 -12.15
CA PRO A 32 16.12 3.57 -12.31
C PRO A 32 14.63 3.77 -11.94
N GLY A 33 14.06 2.92 -11.07
CA GLY A 33 12.65 2.88 -10.71
C GLY A 33 11.81 2.03 -11.65
N HIS A 34 10.50 2.31 -11.69
CA HIS A 34 9.57 1.72 -12.64
C HIS A 34 9.91 2.19 -14.08
N ASN A 35 9.63 1.31 -15.06
CA ASN A 35 10.03 1.52 -16.46
C ASN A 35 9.01 2.29 -17.29
N VAL A 36 7.82 2.53 -16.72
CA VAL A 36 6.72 3.22 -17.38
C VAL A 36 6.32 4.46 -16.60
N GLU A 37 5.78 5.45 -17.30
CA GLU A 37 5.34 6.74 -16.77
C GLU A 37 3.93 7.04 -17.30
N ILE A 38 3.19 7.89 -16.60
CA ILE A 38 1.88 8.36 -17.06
C ILE A 38 2.13 9.57 -17.97
N GLU A 39 2.01 9.39 -19.29
CA GLU A 39 2.35 10.41 -20.29
C GLU A 39 1.44 11.64 -20.18
N ASN A 40 0.14 11.43 -19.99
CA ASN A 40 -0.86 12.49 -19.91
C ASN A 40 -1.13 12.97 -18.48
N ILE A 41 -0.16 12.83 -17.56
CA ILE A 41 -0.36 13.17 -16.13
C ILE A 41 -0.82 14.62 -15.92
N ASP A 42 -0.32 15.56 -16.73
CA ASP A 42 -0.69 16.98 -16.62
C ASP A 42 -2.18 17.23 -16.95
N VAL A 43 -2.80 16.40 -17.79
CA VAL A 43 -4.23 16.48 -18.10
C VAL A 43 -5.07 15.90 -16.94
N LEU A 44 -4.57 14.82 -16.34
CA LEU A 44 -5.23 14.15 -15.22
C LEU A 44 -5.20 15.00 -13.94
N LEU A 45 -4.11 15.74 -13.71
CA LEU A 45 -3.99 16.60 -12.54
C LEU A 45 -5.01 17.74 -12.58
N THR A 46 -5.59 18.03 -11.41
CA THR A 46 -6.41 19.22 -11.20
C THR A 46 -5.60 20.23 -10.40
N PRO A 47 -5.13 21.33 -11.01
CA PRO A 47 -4.45 22.40 -10.27
C PRO A 47 -5.27 22.88 -9.07
N PRO A 48 -4.64 23.19 -7.93
CA PRO A 48 -3.19 23.30 -7.70
C PRO A 48 -2.49 21.98 -7.32
N SER A 49 -3.21 20.85 -7.29
CA SER A 49 -2.67 19.56 -6.87
C SER A 49 -1.55 19.06 -7.78
N ARG A 50 -0.45 18.61 -7.18
CA ARG A 50 0.69 17.99 -7.88
C ARG A 50 0.68 16.46 -7.83
N ILE A 51 -0.28 15.90 -7.11
CA ILE A 51 -0.49 14.47 -6.91
C ILE A 51 -1.91 14.18 -7.39
N LEU A 52 -2.08 13.09 -8.16
CA LEU A 52 -3.37 12.71 -8.72
C LEU A 52 -4.27 12.09 -7.66
N ARG A 53 -3.70 11.30 -6.74
CA ARG A 53 -4.42 10.74 -5.60
C ARG A 53 -4.87 11.84 -4.62
N PRO A 54 -6.19 11.95 -4.33
CA PRO A 54 -6.70 12.81 -3.27
C PRO A 54 -6.13 12.45 -1.89
N ALA A 55 -6.15 13.40 -0.96
CA ALA A 55 -5.64 13.16 0.40
C ALA A 55 -6.47 12.09 1.12
N GLU A 56 -7.79 12.17 0.96
CA GLU A 56 -8.80 11.22 1.43
C GLU A 56 -8.71 9.84 0.77
N GLY A 57 -8.01 9.71 -0.36
CA GLY A 57 -7.91 8.49 -1.15
C GLY A 57 -8.99 8.32 -2.21
N GLY A 58 -9.01 7.14 -2.82
CA GLY A 58 -9.86 6.80 -3.95
C GLY A 58 -9.32 7.31 -5.29
N ILE A 59 -10.07 7.03 -6.34
CA ILE A 59 -9.83 7.49 -7.71
C ILE A 59 -10.78 8.66 -8.00
N PRO A 60 -10.29 9.89 -8.21
CA PRO A 60 -11.14 11.00 -8.60
C PRO A 60 -11.64 10.80 -10.04
N PRO A 61 -12.71 11.49 -10.46
CA PRO A 61 -13.11 11.51 -11.86
C PRO A 61 -11.94 11.95 -12.75
N LEU A 62 -11.48 11.04 -13.62
CA LEU A 62 -10.36 11.30 -14.52
C LEU A 62 -10.88 11.95 -15.81
N ARG A 63 -10.21 13.01 -16.26
CA ARG A 63 -10.55 13.72 -17.50
C ARG A 63 -10.26 12.89 -18.75
N GLU A 64 -9.29 12.01 -18.65
CA GLU A 64 -8.86 11.07 -19.68
C GLU A 64 -8.46 9.74 -19.02
N THR A 65 -8.38 8.67 -19.81
CA THR A 65 -7.75 7.43 -19.37
C THR A 65 -6.25 7.66 -19.12
N PRO A 66 -5.66 7.21 -18.00
CA PRO A 66 -4.22 7.26 -17.80
C PRO A 66 -3.48 6.49 -18.88
N ARG A 67 -2.56 7.15 -19.58
CA ARG A 67 -1.76 6.55 -20.65
C ARG A 67 -0.37 6.21 -20.16
N LEU A 68 -0.03 4.92 -20.14
CA LEU A 68 1.29 4.44 -19.75
C LEU A 68 2.19 4.34 -20.98
N VAL A 69 3.40 4.88 -20.87
CA VAL A 69 4.46 4.77 -21.87
C VAL A 69 5.77 4.42 -21.19
N HIS A 70 6.71 3.83 -21.94
CA HIS A 70 8.05 3.64 -21.41
C HIS A 70 8.77 4.97 -21.19
N GLY A 71 9.44 5.11 -20.04
CA GLY A 71 10.33 6.24 -19.79
C GLY A 71 11.54 6.20 -20.73
N ALA A 72 12.16 7.36 -20.97
CA ALA A 72 13.31 7.46 -21.87
C ALA A 72 14.43 6.47 -21.49
N GLY A 73 14.82 5.60 -22.44
CA GLY A 73 15.86 4.58 -22.24
C GLY A 73 15.44 3.39 -21.38
N LYS A 74 14.17 3.26 -21.01
CA LYS A 74 13.61 2.14 -20.24
C LYS A 74 12.81 1.23 -21.18
N ASN A 75 13.14 -0.07 -21.21
CA ASN A 75 12.55 -1.00 -22.19
C ASN A 75 11.93 -2.25 -21.53
N LYS A 76 11.87 -2.29 -20.21
CA LYS A 76 11.33 -3.44 -19.47
C LYS A 76 9.87 -3.18 -19.13
N PRO A 77 8.99 -4.18 -19.20
CA PRO A 77 7.62 -4.04 -18.74
C PRO A 77 7.58 -3.73 -17.22
N PRO A 78 6.51 -3.08 -16.74
CA PRO A 78 6.23 -2.98 -15.30
C PRO A 78 6.03 -4.39 -14.70
N ARG A 79 6.29 -4.53 -13.40
CA ARG A 79 5.97 -5.74 -12.63
C ARG A 79 4.49 -5.74 -12.23
N ASP A 80 4.05 -6.78 -11.51
CA ASP A 80 2.68 -6.87 -11.02
C ASP A 80 2.30 -5.76 -10.05
N LEU A 81 3.26 -5.30 -9.24
CA LEU A 81 3.09 -4.14 -8.37
C LEU A 81 4.22 -3.14 -8.58
N GLU A 82 3.88 -1.93 -9.02
CA GLU A 82 4.81 -0.80 -9.03
C GLU A 82 4.26 0.34 -8.16
N GLY A 83 5.16 1.04 -7.46
CA GLY A 83 4.83 2.27 -6.73
C GLY A 83 5.20 3.51 -7.53
N GLY A 84 4.80 4.69 -7.05
CA GLY A 84 5.25 5.97 -7.59
C GLY A 84 4.34 6.61 -8.64
N PHE A 85 3.13 6.09 -8.83
CA PHE A 85 2.19 6.57 -9.86
C PHE A 85 1.28 7.67 -9.31
N SER A 86 1.88 8.83 -8.98
CA SER A 86 1.16 10.02 -8.51
C SER A 86 0.23 9.75 -7.31
N GLY A 87 0.76 9.00 -6.32
CA GLY A 87 0.06 8.59 -5.11
C GLY A 87 -0.54 7.19 -5.17
N TYR A 88 -0.63 6.57 -6.35
CA TYR A 88 -1.17 5.22 -6.54
C TYR A 88 -0.10 4.13 -6.64
N TRP A 89 -0.57 2.90 -6.48
CA TRP A 89 0.09 1.72 -7.04
C TRP A 89 -0.33 1.55 -8.51
N LEU A 90 0.56 1.00 -9.33
CA LEU A 90 0.21 0.41 -10.60
C LEU A 90 0.16 -1.10 -10.40
N VAL A 91 -0.95 -1.73 -10.78
CA VAL A 91 -1.12 -3.19 -10.69
C VAL A 91 -1.39 -3.82 -12.04
N SER A 92 -0.87 -5.02 -12.26
CA SER A 92 -1.26 -5.85 -13.40
C SER A 92 -2.68 -6.38 -13.25
N GLU A 93 -3.28 -6.83 -14.36
CA GLU A 93 -4.59 -7.46 -14.36
C GLU A 93 -4.67 -8.69 -13.42
N ARG A 94 -3.69 -9.60 -13.48
CA ARG A 94 -3.67 -10.78 -12.61
C ARG A 94 -3.57 -10.44 -11.12
N LEU A 95 -2.84 -9.37 -10.76
CA LEU A 95 -2.81 -8.92 -9.37
C LEU A 95 -4.14 -8.29 -8.97
N LYS A 96 -4.74 -7.46 -9.82
CA LYS A 96 -6.07 -6.89 -9.59
C LYS A 96 -7.11 -7.98 -9.30
N GLU A 97 -7.16 -9.05 -10.09
CA GLU A 97 -8.10 -10.16 -9.89
C GLU A 97 -7.96 -10.82 -8.51
N VAL A 98 -6.73 -11.01 -8.03
CA VAL A 98 -6.50 -11.51 -6.66
C VAL A 98 -6.96 -10.50 -5.61
N LEU A 99 -6.63 -9.22 -5.77
CA LEU A 99 -6.99 -8.18 -4.80
C LEU A 99 -8.52 -8.06 -4.68
N GLU A 100 -9.23 -8.02 -5.81
CA GLU A 100 -10.69 -7.95 -5.85
C GLU A 100 -11.37 -9.22 -5.33
N SER A 101 -10.83 -10.41 -5.64
CA SER A 101 -11.42 -11.67 -5.15
C SER A 101 -11.26 -11.84 -3.64
N VAL A 102 -10.15 -11.37 -3.07
CA VAL A 102 -9.88 -11.46 -1.63
C VAL A 102 -10.66 -10.41 -0.86
N ASP A 103 -10.68 -9.16 -1.34
CA ASP A 103 -11.28 -8.05 -0.60
C ASP A 103 -11.90 -6.99 -1.53
N PRO A 104 -13.08 -7.29 -2.12
CA PRO A 104 -13.68 -6.48 -3.18
C PRO A 104 -14.05 -5.05 -2.74
N GLY A 105 -14.15 -4.80 -1.43
CA GLY A 105 -14.49 -3.48 -0.87
C GLY A 105 -13.29 -2.68 -0.38
N ALA A 106 -12.06 -3.17 -0.56
CA ALA A 106 -10.86 -2.49 -0.05
C ALA A 106 -10.17 -1.59 -1.08
N PHE A 107 -10.51 -1.74 -2.36
CA PHE A 107 -9.76 -1.16 -3.47
C PHE A 107 -10.65 -0.33 -4.38
N GLU A 108 -10.04 0.68 -4.99
CA GLU A 108 -10.55 1.31 -6.20
C GLU A 108 -9.50 1.21 -7.31
N PHE A 109 -9.98 1.03 -8.54
CA PHE A 109 -9.13 0.83 -9.71
C PHE A 109 -9.50 1.79 -10.85
N ALA A 110 -8.50 2.32 -11.53
CA ALA A 110 -8.65 3.03 -12.80
C ALA A 110 -7.87 2.28 -13.88
N ILE A 111 -8.53 1.88 -14.97
CA ILE A 111 -7.86 1.24 -16.10
C ILE A 111 -6.85 2.20 -16.76
N CYS A 112 -5.73 1.66 -17.21
CA CYS A 112 -4.70 2.40 -17.93
C CYS A 112 -4.54 1.87 -19.36
N ASP A 113 -4.36 2.78 -20.32
CA ASP A 113 -3.97 2.45 -21.68
C ASP A 113 -2.45 2.35 -21.76
N TYR A 114 -1.90 1.15 -21.95
CA TYR A 114 -0.46 0.95 -22.08
C TYR A 114 -0.04 0.91 -23.54
N VAL A 115 0.90 1.77 -23.94
CA VAL A 115 1.47 1.81 -25.29
C VAL A 115 2.93 1.36 -25.26
N LEU A 116 3.24 0.33 -26.05
CA LEU A 116 4.59 -0.21 -26.23
C LEU A 116 5.45 0.73 -27.11
N PRO A 117 6.79 0.58 -27.12
CA PRO A 117 7.68 1.45 -27.89
C PRO A 117 7.43 1.45 -29.40
N ASP A 118 6.85 0.38 -29.93
CA ASP A 118 6.46 0.24 -31.33
C ASP A 118 5.07 0.82 -31.64
N GLY A 119 4.42 1.42 -30.63
CA GLY A 119 3.08 1.99 -30.73
C GLY A 119 1.94 0.98 -30.57
N SER A 120 2.24 -0.31 -30.41
CA SER A 120 1.21 -1.32 -30.20
C SER A 120 0.63 -1.29 -28.76
N PRO A 121 -0.60 -1.78 -28.54
CA PRO A 121 -1.15 -1.90 -27.20
C PRO A 121 -0.37 -2.92 -26.35
N GLY A 122 -0.01 -2.52 -25.14
CA GLY A 122 0.56 -3.40 -24.12
C GLY A 122 -0.52 -4.06 -23.25
N PRO A 123 -0.12 -4.93 -22.30
CA PRO A 123 -1.05 -5.55 -21.37
C PRO A 123 -1.77 -4.54 -20.47
N THR A 124 -3.02 -4.84 -20.10
CA THR A 124 -3.83 -4.00 -19.22
C THR A 124 -3.20 -3.86 -17.84
N HIS A 125 -3.16 -2.62 -17.35
CA HIS A 125 -2.77 -2.29 -15.98
C HIS A 125 -3.78 -1.32 -15.38
N TYR A 126 -3.72 -1.16 -14.06
CA TYR A 126 -4.64 -0.31 -13.33
C TYR A 126 -3.90 0.57 -12.33
N LEU A 127 -4.25 1.85 -12.26
CA LEU A 127 -4.01 2.60 -11.03
C LEU A 127 -4.85 1.97 -9.92
N CYS A 128 -4.26 1.78 -8.76
CA CYS A 128 -4.87 1.11 -7.62
C CYS A 128 -4.66 1.94 -6.36
N ASP A 129 -5.76 2.19 -5.64
CA ASP A 129 -5.74 2.68 -4.27
C ASP A 129 -6.34 1.65 -3.31
N VAL A 130 -5.73 1.53 -2.12
CA VAL A 130 -6.39 0.91 -0.97
C VAL A 130 -7.18 2.01 -0.27
N VAL A 131 -8.50 1.96 -0.42
CA VAL A 131 -9.40 3.03 0.06
C VAL A 131 -9.88 2.80 1.49
N ARG A 132 -9.82 1.56 1.97
CA ARG A 132 -10.14 1.26 3.37
C ARG A 132 -9.03 1.78 4.29
N GLN A 133 -9.43 2.60 5.25
CA GLN A 133 -8.56 3.10 6.31
C GLN A 133 -9.13 2.73 7.68
N LEU A 134 -8.32 2.09 8.54
CA LEU A 134 -8.74 1.61 9.86
C LEU A 134 -7.83 2.15 10.95
N ALA A 135 -8.40 2.56 12.08
CA ALA A 135 -7.67 2.93 13.30
C ALA A 135 -7.42 1.68 14.16
N ALA A 136 -6.79 0.69 13.54
CA ALA A 136 -6.66 -0.67 14.08
C ALA A 136 -5.38 -0.89 14.88
N LEU A 137 -4.48 0.08 15.00
CA LEU A 137 -3.22 -0.12 15.72
C LEU A 137 -3.46 -0.33 17.22
N ASP A 138 -3.07 -1.49 17.73
CA ASP A 138 -3.03 -1.77 19.17
C ASP A 138 -1.79 -1.10 19.76
N LYS A 139 -1.93 0.15 20.19
CA LYS A 139 -0.80 0.94 20.72
C LYS A 139 -0.13 0.28 21.93
N PRO A 140 -0.86 -0.24 22.94
CA PRO A 140 -0.25 -0.95 24.08
C PRO A 140 0.60 -2.16 23.69
N ARG A 141 0.20 -2.91 22.66
CA ARG A 141 0.92 -4.10 22.19
C ARG A 141 1.91 -3.83 21.07
N SER A 142 2.00 -2.60 20.58
CA SER A 142 2.90 -2.19 19.51
C SER A 142 4.14 -1.46 20.02
N LYS A 143 5.24 -1.61 19.30
CA LYS A 143 6.49 -0.89 19.50
C LYS A 143 6.80 -0.07 18.24
N TYR A 144 6.84 1.24 18.39
CA TYR A 144 7.17 2.17 17.32
C TYR A 144 7.85 3.42 17.90
N LYS A 145 8.42 4.25 17.03
CA LYS A 145 8.97 5.55 17.43
C LYS A 145 7.95 6.64 17.14
N VAL A 146 8.06 7.74 17.87
CA VAL A 146 7.39 8.99 17.53
C VAL A 146 8.45 9.96 17.03
N THR A 147 8.18 10.59 15.89
CA THR A 147 9.04 11.62 15.29
C THR A 147 8.22 12.87 15.06
N LEU A 148 8.85 14.03 15.12
CA LEU A 148 8.20 15.28 14.70
C LEU A 148 8.30 15.42 13.18
N ALA A 149 7.18 15.71 12.54
CA ALA A 149 7.09 16.07 11.14
C ALA A 149 6.57 17.51 11.03
N HIS A 150 7.14 18.30 10.12
CA HIS A 150 6.65 19.64 9.87
C HIS A 150 5.40 19.59 8.98
N ASP A 151 4.28 20.08 9.49
CA ASP A 151 3.07 20.29 8.73
C ASP A 151 3.19 21.62 7.98
N HIS A 152 3.36 21.53 6.66
CA HIS A 152 3.50 22.70 5.79
C HIS A 152 2.20 23.49 5.58
N GLU A 153 1.03 22.92 5.89
CA GLU A 153 -0.26 23.62 5.80
C GLU A 153 -0.49 24.47 7.05
N THR A 154 -0.24 23.91 8.23
CA THR A 154 -0.45 24.62 9.50
C THR A 154 0.79 25.37 10.00
N GLY A 155 1.96 25.07 9.43
CA GLY A 155 3.26 25.63 9.82
C GLY A 155 3.78 25.12 11.16
N LYS A 156 3.25 24.00 11.67
CA LYS A 156 3.57 23.47 13.00
C LYS A 156 4.21 22.10 12.91
N ASP A 157 5.02 21.78 13.91
CA ASP A 157 5.52 20.41 14.06
C ASP A 157 4.43 19.54 14.70
N VAL A 158 4.16 18.40 14.08
CA VAL A 158 3.19 17.41 14.52
C VAL A 158 3.89 16.09 14.83
N GLU A 159 3.45 15.43 15.91
CA GLU A 159 3.91 14.08 16.20
C GLU A 159 3.40 13.10 15.14
N MET A 160 4.30 12.26 14.65
CA MET A 160 4.03 11.27 13.64
C MET A 160 4.58 9.93 14.08
N LEU A 161 3.75 8.89 13.95
CA LEU A 161 4.20 7.51 14.16
C LEU A 161 5.26 7.15 13.11
N SER A 162 6.42 6.72 13.57
CA SER A 162 7.50 6.23 12.74
C SER A 162 7.71 4.74 12.94
N VAL A 163 7.65 4.03 11.82
CA VAL A 163 7.95 2.59 11.74
C VAL A 163 9.41 2.33 11.36
N THR A 164 10.26 3.35 11.32
CA THR A 164 11.67 3.19 10.96
C THR A 164 12.51 2.67 12.14
N GLY A 165 13.36 1.69 11.85
CA GLY A 165 14.32 1.15 12.81
C GLY A 165 13.77 0.04 13.72
N GLY A 166 12.91 -0.84 13.21
CA GLY A 166 12.46 -2.06 13.89
C GLY A 166 11.17 -1.86 14.69
N ALA A 167 10.06 -1.64 13.99
CA ALA A 167 8.75 -1.57 14.61
C ALA A 167 8.15 -2.97 14.79
N GLU A 168 7.32 -3.13 15.82
CA GLU A 168 6.54 -4.35 16.05
C GLU A 168 5.08 -3.89 16.15
N LEU A 169 4.24 -4.23 15.17
CA LEU A 169 2.88 -3.70 15.06
C LEU A 169 1.87 -4.81 15.35
N ALA A 170 1.02 -4.59 16.35
CA ALA A 170 -0.16 -5.39 16.65
C ALA A 170 -1.41 -4.62 16.21
N PHE A 171 -2.46 -5.36 15.83
CA PHE A 171 -3.72 -4.77 15.38
C PHE A 171 -4.89 -5.34 16.17
N LEU A 172 -5.86 -4.48 16.50
CA LEU A 172 -7.08 -4.78 17.23
C LEU A 172 -8.01 -5.64 16.37
N PRO A 173 -8.24 -6.93 16.70
CA PRO A 173 -9.04 -7.83 15.87
C PRO A 173 -10.47 -7.34 15.65
N GLU A 174 -11.07 -6.70 16.65
CA GLU A 174 -12.43 -6.14 16.59
C GLU A 174 -12.54 -4.94 15.64
N VAL A 175 -11.44 -4.22 15.40
CA VAL A 175 -11.40 -3.10 14.44
C VAL A 175 -11.08 -3.60 13.03
N VAL A 176 -10.19 -4.59 12.91
CA VAL A 176 -9.88 -5.22 11.62
C VAL A 176 -11.10 -5.97 11.07
N GLY A 177 -11.81 -6.70 11.93
CA GLY A 177 -13.00 -7.47 11.55
C GLY A 177 -12.67 -8.47 10.43
N SER A 178 -13.42 -8.38 9.33
CA SER A 178 -13.23 -9.22 8.14
C SER A 178 -12.35 -8.58 7.06
N ALA A 179 -11.69 -7.46 7.34
CA ALA A 179 -10.82 -6.80 6.37
C ALA A 179 -9.52 -7.60 6.19
N HIS A 180 -9.17 -7.89 4.94
CA HIS A 180 -7.90 -8.55 4.59
C HIS A 180 -6.79 -7.54 4.29
N ILE A 181 -7.15 -6.28 4.01
CA ILE A 181 -6.22 -5.18 3.76
C ILE A 181 -6.80 -3.82 4.14
N PHE A 182 -5.93 -2.93 4.61
CA PHE A 182 -6.29 -1.57 4.99
C PHE A 182 -5.05 -0.66 5.09
N ARG A 183 -5.28 0.66 5.00
CA ARG A 183 -4.32 1.69 5.44
C ARG A 183 -4.45 1.93 6.94
N MET A 184 -3.33 2.10 7.62
CA MET A 184 -3.34 2.51 9.03
C MET A 184 -3.76 3.98 9.16
N SER A 185 -4.77 4.28 9.97
CA SER A 185 -5.21 5.68 10.17
C SER A 185 -4.13 6.56 10.78
N GLU A 186 -3.32 6.00 11.66
CA GLU A 186 -2.21 6.67 12.33
C GLU A 186 -1.05 6.99 11.37
N ARG A 187 -0.98 6.27 10.25
CA ARG A 187 0.04 6.45 9.22
C ARG A 187 -0.48 5.92 7.87
N PRO A 188 -1.28 6.71 7.12
CA PRO A 188 -1.96 6.22 5.91
C PRO A 188 -1.04 5.73 4.78
N SER A 189 0.25 6.10 4.83
CA SER A 189 1.28 5.57 3.93
C SER A 189 1.61 4.09 4.16
N ILE A 190 1.19 3.51 5.30
CA ILE A 190 1.40 2.10 5.62
C ILE A 190 0.14 1.31 5.28
N VAL A 191 0.29 0.37 4.35
CA VAL A 191 -0.74 -0.59 3.97
C VAL A 191 -0.44 -1.93 4.64
N VAL A 192 -1.42 -2.45 5.35
CA VAL A 192 -1.35 -3.71 6.12
C VAL A 192 -2.29 -4.70 5.47
N CYS A 193 -1.83 -5.93 5.25
CA CYS A 193 -2.67 -7.06 4.85
C CYS A 193 -2.49 -8.24 5.82
N ASP A 194 -3.45 -9.15 5.84
CA ASP A 194 -3.35 -10.37 6.63
C ASP A 194 -2.59 -11.49 5.88
N ALA A 195 -2.46 -12.64 6.54
CA ALA A 195 -1.87 -13.84 5.95
C ALA A 195 -2.67 -14.42 4.79
N PHE A 196 -3.99 -14.26 4.78
CA PHE A 196 -4.86 -14.80 3.75
C PHE A 196 -4.59 -14.14 2.41
N LEU A 197 -4.61 -12.80 2.34
CA LEU A 197 -4.29 -12.07 1.12
C LEU A 197 -2.91 -12.44 0.58
N LYS A 198 -1.90 -12.42 1.44
CA LYS A 198 -0.53 -12.81 1.06
C LYS A 198 -0.47 -14.22 0.48
N ASN A 199 -1.22 -15.16 1.04
CA ASN A 199 -1.23 -16.55 0.57
C ASN A 199 -1.95 -16.68 -0.77
N GLU A 200 -3.10 -16.03 -0.97
CA GLU A 200 -3.81 -16.02 -2.24
C GLU A 200 -2.97 -15.37 -3.36
N THR A 201 -2.29 -14.26 -3.07
CA THR A 201 -1.33 -13.66 -4.01
C THR A 201 -0.23 -14.63 -4.44
N ARG A 202 0.32 -15.39 -3.48
CA ARG A 202 1.35 -16.40 -3.79
C ARG A 202 0.79 -17.62 -4.52
N LYS A 203 -0.45 -18.03 -4.24
CA LYS A 203 -1.12 -19.12 -4.98
C LYS A 203 -1.35 -18.76 -6.45
N ALA A 204 -1.59 -17.48 -6.74
CA ALA A 204 -1.62 -16.95 -8.11
C ALA A 204 -0.23 -16.86 -8.78
N GLY A 205 0.83 -17.30 -8.09
CA GLY A 205 2.20 -17.28 -8.60
C GLY A 205 2.88 -15.92 -8.54
N ILE A 206 2.32 -14.96 -7.79
CA ILE A 206 2.83 -13.59 -7.68
C ILE A 206 3.64 -13.43 -6.38
N GLY A 207 4.82 -12.85 -6.47
CA GLY A 207 5.72 -12.65 -5.33
C GLY A 207 6.33 -13.95 -4.80
N VAL A 208 6.49 -14.94 -5.68
CA VAL A 208 7.11 -16.24 -5.40
C VAL A 208 8.50 -16.30 -6.03
N LYS A 209 9.48 -16.79 -5.25
CA LYS A 209 10.87 -16.90 -5.70
C LYS A 209 10.97 -17.62 -7.06
N PRO A 210 11.85 -17.16 -7.96
CA PRO A 210 12.90 -16.16 -7.73
C PRO A 210 12.46 -14.70 -7.84
N SER A 211 11.23 -14.41 -8.27
CA SER A 211 10.73 -13.04 -8.46
C SER A 211 10.02 -12.53 -7.20
N SER A 212 10.05 -11.22 -6.96
CA SER A 212 9.11 -10.58 -6.03
C SER A 212 7.88 -10.05 -6.76
N ASP A 213 7.93 -9.97 -8.08
CA ASP A 213 6.91 -9.37 -8.94
C ASP A 213 6.52 -7.94 -8.51
N GLY A 214 7.42 -7.26 -7.80
CA GLY A 214 7.18 -5.93 -7.27
C GLY A 214 6.50 -5.90 -5.91
N LEU A 215 6.24 -7.05 -5.28
CA LEU A 215 5.63 -7.12 -3.95
C LEU A 215 6.66 -7.39 -2.87
N LEU A 216 6.60 -6.61 -1.79
CA LEU A 216 7.32 -6.87 -0.56
C LEU A 216 6.33 -6.97 0.60
N PHE A 217 6.22 -8.19 1.13
CA PHE A 217 5.53 -8.49 2.38
C PHE A 217 6.55 -8.54 3.51
N THR A 218 6.48 -7.61 4.45
CA THR A 218 7.28 -7.61 5.68
C THR A 218 6.38 -7.94 6.86
N ASP A 219 6.75 -8.93 7.67
CA ASP A 219 5.96 -9.33 8.84
C ASP A 219 5.82 -8.15 9.80
N ALA A 220 4.56 -7.79 10.13
CA ALA A 220 4.27 -6.62 10.94
C ALA A 220 4.81 -6.76 12.38
N ALA A 221 4.95 -7.99 12.88
CA ALA A 221 5.51 -8.26 14.20
C ALA A 221 7.04 -8.05 14.27
N THR A 222 7.71 -7.86 13.12
CA THR A 222 9.15 -7.63 13.03
C THR A 222 9.51 -6.67 11.88
N TYR A 223 8.79 -5.56 11.77
CA TYR A 223 8.86 -4.63 10.65
C TYR A 223 10.12 -3.75 10.63
#